data_AF-A0A959FMC8-F1
#
_entry.id   AF-A0A959FMC8-F1
#
_cell.length_a   1.000
_cell.length_b   1.000
_cell.length_c   1.000
_cell.angle_alpha   90.00
_cell.angle_beta   90.00
_cell.angle_gamma   90.00
#
_symmetry.space_group_name_H-M   'P 1'
#
loop_
_entity.id
_entity.type
_entity.pdbx_description
1 polymer ?
#
loop_
_entity_poly.entity_id
_entity_poly.type
_entity_poly.pdbx_seq_one_letter_code
_entity_poly.pdbx_strand_id
1 'polypeptide(L)' 'MKKIVYLLTFLPLFLHAQPEANIWYFGQMAGLDFSGGDPVQLTDGAIQTFEGCATYCDANG' A
#
# COMPACT_ATOMS: atom_id res chain seq x y z
N MET A 1 21.76 -2.31 30.57
CA MET A 1 22.05 -2.77 29.20
C MET A 1 21.14 -3.91 28.76
N LYS A 2 21.08 -5.05 29.47
CA LYS A 2 20.19 -6.18 29.11
C LYS A 2 18.69 -5.81 28.94
N LYS A 3 18.16 -4.94 29.81
CA LYS A 3 16.75 -4.46 29.73
C LYS A 3 16.43 -3.71 28.43
N ILE A 4 17.38 -2.93 27.91
CA ILE A 4 17.23 -2.19 26.64
C ILE A 4 17.23 -3.14 25.45
N VAL A 5 18.06 -4.19 25.49
CA VAL A 5 18.07 -5.22 24.45
C VAL A 5 16.72 -5.92 24.37
N TYR A 6 16.14 -6.33 25.50
CA TYR A 6 14.79 -6.92 25.50
C TYR A 6 13.73 -5.95 24.94
N LEU A 7 13.75 -4.68 25.34
CA LEU A 7 12.82 -3.68 24.81
C LEU A 7 12.91 -3.55 23.28
N LEU A 8 14.12 -3.46 22.73
CA LEU A 8 14.33 -3.35 21.28
C LEU A 8 13.93 -4.61 20.51
N THR A 9 14.07 -5.79 21.12
CA THR A 9 13.72 -7.07 20.48
C THR A 9 12.20 -7.28 20.40
N PHE A 10 11.44 -6.79 21.39
CA PHE A 10 9.98 -6.95 21.45
C PHE A 10 9.17 -5.81 20.82
N LEU A 11 9.79 -4.64 20.57
CA LEU A 11 9.15 -3.48 19.94
C LEU A 11 8.45 -3.76 18.58
N PRO A 12 9.02 -4.56 17.64
CA PRO A 12 8.39 -4.74 16.32
C PRO A 12 7.10 -5.57 16.35
N LEU A 13 6.78 -6.24 17.46
CA LEU A 13 5.51 -6.95 17.62
C LEU A 13 4.28 -6.02 17.67
N PHE A 14 4.50 -4.72 17.88
CA PHE A 14 3.46 -3.70 17.93
C PHE A 14 3.43 -2.83 16.66
N LEU A 15 4.25 -3.14 15.66
CA LEU A 15 4.23 -2.46 14.38
C LEU A 15 3.22 -3.16 13.47
N HIS A 16 2.28 -2.39 12.94
CA HIS A 16 1.42 -2.85 11.85
C HIS A 16 2.06 -2.42 10.53
N ALA A 17 2.25 -3.37 9.61
CA ALA A 17 2.47 -3.01 8.21
C ALA A 17 1.20 -2.33 7.70
N GLN A 18 1.31 -1.09 7.26
CA GLN A 18 0.17 -0.27 6.87
C GLN A 18 -0.30 -0.70 5.48
N PRO A 19 -1.61 -0.86 5.22
CA PRO A 19 -2.15 -1.03 3.86
C PRO A 19 -2.14 0.29 3.07
N GLU A 20 -1.35 1.28 3.48
CA GLU A 20 -1.24 2.57 2.81
C GLU A 20 -0.68 2.38 1.40
N ALA A 21 -1.28 3.08 0.42
CA ALA A 21 -0.86 3.02 -0.97
C ALA A 21 -0.79 1.58 -1.53
N ASN A 22 -1.68 0.67 -1.13
CA ASN A 22 -1.75 -0.68 -1.69
C ASN A 22 -2.59 -0.78 -2.97
N ILE A 23 -3.49 0.18 -3.24
CA ILE A 23 -4.28 0.26 -4.48
C ILE A 23 -3.85 1.48 -5.27
N TRP A 24 -3.42 1.26 -6.51
CA TRP A 24 -2.93 2.29 -7.42
C TRP A 24 -3.84 2.33 -8.63
N TYR A 25 -4.33 3.52 -8.98
CA TYR A 25 -5.01 3.76 -10.25
C TYR A 25 -4.17 4.68 -11.13
N PHE A 26 -4.19 4.41 -12.42
CA PHE A 26 -3.55 5.21 -13.45
C PHE A 26 -4.52 5.35 -14.64
N GLY A 27 -4.10 6.10 -15.65
CA GLY A 27 -4.91 6.34 -16.84
C GLY A 27 -5.32 5.04 -17.54
N GLN A 28 -6.17 5.16 -18.55
CA GLN A 28 -6.63 4.01 -19.33
C GLN A 28 -7.45 2.99 -18.52
N MET A 29 -8.15 3.46 -17.48
CA MET A 29 -9.02 2.64 -16.62
C MET A 29 -8.29 1.48 -15.93
N ALA A 30 -6.98 1.65 -15.72
CA ALA A 30 -6.13 0.60 -15.20
C ALA A 30 -5.72 0.86 -13.75
N GLY A 31 -5.53 -0.22 -13.01
CA GLY A 31 -5.00 -0.16 -11.65
C GLY A 31 -4.27 -1.44 -11.23
N LEU A 32 -3.63 -1.38 -10.07
CA LEU A 32 -2.92 -2.47 -9.43
C LEU A 32 -3.25 -2.53 -7.94
N ASP A 33 -3.49 -3.72 -7.41
CA ASP A 33 -3.66 -4.01 -5.99
C ASP A 33 -2.46 -4.84 -5.47
N PHE A 34 -1.79 -4.32 -4.44
CA PHE A 34 -0.63 -4.91 -3.78
C PHE A 34 -0.98 -5.58 -2.43
N SER A 35 -2.27 -5.69 -2.08
CA SER A 35 -2.73 -6.21 -0.79
C SER A 35 -2.34 -7.67 -0.52
N GLY A 36 -2.16 -8.49 -1.57
CA GLY A 36 -1.93 -9.94 -1.50
C GLY A 36 -0.48 -10.40 -1.61
N GLY A 37 0.49 -9.49 -1.70
CA GLY A 37 1.91 -9.80 -1.90
C GLY A 37 2.35 -9.82 -3.37
N ASP A 38 1.58 -10.49 -4.23
CA ASP A 38 1.72 -10.36 -5.68
C ASP A 38 0.79 -9.27 -6.23
N PRO A 39 1.21 -8.42 -7.18
CA PRO A 39 0.36 -7.39 -7.76
C PRO A 39 -0.80 -8.00 -8.57
N VAL A 40 -2.03 -7.57 -8.28
CA VAL A 40 -3.24 -7.98 -8.99
C VAL A 40 -3.75 -6.83 -9.87
N GLN A 41 -4.10 -7.12 -11.12
CA GLN A 41 -4.65 -6.13 -12.04
C GLN A 41 -6.07 -5.71 -11.63
N LEU A 42 -6.31 -4.40 -11.66
CA LEU A 42 -7.64 -3.78 -11.55
C LEU A 42 -8.05 -3.15 -12.89
N THR A 43 -9.35 -3.21 -13.19
CA THR A 43 -9.95 -2.70 -14.45
C THR A 43 -11.16 -1.80 -14.23
N ASP A 44 -11.39 -1.42 -12.98
CA ASP A 44 -12.46 -0.55 -12.50
C ASP A 44 -12.00 0.91 -12.32
N GLY A 45 -10.84 1.27 -12.88
CA GLY A 45 -10.33 2.64 -12.84
C GLY A 45 -11.24 3.63 -13.57
N ALA A 46 -11.57 4.75 -12.92
CA ALA A 46 -12.40 5.81 -13.51
C ALA A 46 -11.60 6.84 -14.34
N ILE A 47 -10.27 6.74 -14.36
CA ILE A 47 -9.39 7.75 -14.96
C ILE A 47 -9.05 7.38 -16.41
N GLN A 48 -9.41 8.26 -17.34
CA GLN A 48 -9.13 8.11 -18.77
C GLN A 48 -8.36 9.33 -19.31
N THR A 49 -7.10 9.45 -18.92
CA THR A 49 -6.16 10.45 -19.45
C THR A 49 -4.76 9.85 -19.57
N PHE A 50 -3.97 10.38 -20.50
CA PHE A 50 -2.63 9.91 -20.80
C PHE A 50 -1.60 10.27 -19.71
N GLU A 51 -1.73 11.45 -19.12
CA GLU A 51 -0.79 12.00 -18.14
C GLU A 51 -1.52 12.56 -16.91
N GLY A 52 -0.79 12.70 -15.80
CA GLY A 52 -1.32 13.27 -14.55
C GLY A 52 -2.41 12.41 -13.90
N CYS A 53 -2.44 11.11 -14.16
CA CYS A 53 -3.50 10.19 -13.79
C CYS A 53 -3.19 9.26 -12.60
N ALA A 54 -1.99 9.34 -12.03
CA ALA A 54 -1.60 8.44 -10.94
C ALA A 54 -2.23 8.89 -9.61
N THR A 55 -2.97 7.98 -8.97
CA THR A 55 -3.49 8.15 -7.61
C THR A 55 -3.38 6.83 -6.85
N TYR A 56 -3.29 6.91 -5.53
CA TYR A 56 -3.20 5.76 -4.64
C TYR A 56 -4.09 5.96 -3.40
N CYS A 57 -4.46 4.85 -2.77
CA CYS A 57 -5.33 4.84 -1.59
C CYS A 57 -4.67 5.41 -0.33
N ASP A 58 -5.48 5.94 0.59
CA ASP A 58 -5.00 6.38 1.90
C ASP A 58 -4.93 5.20 2.90
N ALA A 59 -4.73 5.50 4.19
CA ALA A 59 -4.64 4.47 5.24
C ALA A 59 -5.92 3.64 5.44
N ASN A 60 -7.07 4.07 4.89
CA ASN A 60 -8.35 3.39 4.97
C ASN A 60 -8.69 2.59 3.71
N GLY A 61 -7.88 2.68 2.65
CA GLY A 61 -8.22 2.14 1.33
C GLY A 61 -9.09 3.10 0.53
#